data_AF-A0A972ZN62-F1
#
_entry.id   AF-A0A972ZN62-F1
#
_cell.length_a   1.000
_cell.length_b   1.000
_cell.length_c   1.000
_cell.angle_alpha   90.00
_cell.angle_beta   90.00
_cell.angle_gamma   90.00
#
_symmetry.space_group_name_H-M   'P 1'
#
loop_
_entity.id
_entity.type
_entity.pdbx_description
1 polymer ?
#
loop_
_entity_poly.entity_id
_entity_poly.type
_entity_poly.pdbx_seq_one_letter_code
_entity_poly.pdbx_strand_id
1 'polypeptide(L)'
;MTRFFLLVQRELRLSIRQPGDAAAVLIFFVLATVLFPFGIGPEANILARIAPGVVLVAALLAAMLSLERIFAADFEDGSLELLALLPIPLEATMLAKALAHWLTTGLPLLVAAPLMGVLLNMPESGYAPLIAAMALATPTVSLIGAVGASLVLGARRGGVLLCLLVLPLLIPVLIFAAGAVDAAMAGFGARQHLLVLGGMLLGALVLCPWASGAALRQAME
;
A
#
# COMPACT_ATOMS: atom_id res chain seq x y z
N MET A 1 -10.12 26.82 1.52
CA MET A 1 -9.49 25.49 1.29
C MET A 1 -10.55 24.55 0.77
N THR A 2 -10.27 23.80 -0.30
CA THR A 2 -11.22 22.83 -0.90
C THR A 2 -11.58 21.76 0.15
N ARG A 3 -12.86 21.40 0.26
CA ARG A 3 -13.38 20.44 1.26
C ARG A 3 -12.58 19.12 1.33
N PHE A 4 -12.05 18.67 0.19
CA PHE A 4 -11.15 17.52 0.08
C PHE A 4 -9.89 17.64 0.95
N PHE A 5 -9.19 18.78 0.92
CA PHE A 5 -7.98 18.96 1.73
C PHE A 5 -8.27 18.96 3.23
N LEU A 6 -9.45 19.43 3.64
CA LEU A 6 -9.87 19.37 5.04
C LEU A 6 -10.11 17.92 5.48
N LEU A 7 -10.66 17.07 4.59
CA LEU A 7 -10.77 15.64 4.86
C LEU A 7 -9.40 14.98 4.98
N VAL A 8 -8.49 15.22 4.03
CA VAL A 8 -7.12 14.68 4.13
C VAL A 8 -6.44 15.12 5.43
N GLN A 9 -6.61 16.39 5.83
CA GLN A 9 -6.05 16.90 7.08
C GLN A 9 -6.70 16.25 8.33
N ARG A 10 -8.01 15.98 8.30
CA ARG A 10 -8.70 15.19 9.34
C ARG A 10 -8.07 13.82 9.46
N GLU A 11 -7.97 13.08 8.35
CA GLU A 11 -7.43 11.73 8.33
C GLU A 11 -5.98 11.68 8.83
N LEU A 12 -5.11 12.56 8.32
CA LEU A 12 -3.72 12.65 8.79
C LEU A 12 -3.63 12.95 10.30
N ARG A 13 -4.48 13.84 10.80
CA ARG A 13 -4.51 14.18 12.24
C ARG A 13 -4.96 12.98 13.08
N LEU A 14 -5.91 12.19 12.59
CA LEU A 14 -6.36 10.96 13.26
C LEU A 14 -5.23 9.92 13.28
N SER A 15 -4.57 9.68 12.15
CA SER A 15 -3.46 8.73 12.07
C SER A 15 -2.27 9.13 12.95
N ILE A 16 -1.92 10.42 13.02
CA ILE A 16 -0.83 10.92 13.88
C ILE A 16 -1.16 10.70 15.38
N ARG A 17 -2.44 10.74 15.76
CA ARG A 17 -2.87 10.47 17.13
C ARG A 17 -2.87 8.98 17.50
N GLN A 18 -2.77 8.10 16.51
CA GLN A 18 -2.66 6.65 16.68
C GLN A 18 -1.37 6.14 16.01
N PRO A 19 -0.17 6.53 16.49
CA PRO A 19 1.09 6.17 15.84
C PRO A 19 1.39 4.67 15.86
N GLY A 20 0.67 3.89 16.70
CA GLY A 20 0.83 2.45 16.82
C GLY A 20 0.65 1.70 15.50
N ASP A 21 -0.28 2.13 14.64
CA ASP A 21 -0.52 1.45 13.36
C ASP A 21 0.62 1.65 12.38
N ALA A 22 1.03 2.90 12.18
CA ALA A 22 2.14 3.23 11.29
C ALA A 22 3.46 2.60 11.78
N ALA A 23 3.67 2.58 13.10
CA ALA A 23 4.80 1.90 13.72
C ALA A 23 4.75 0.39 13.49
N ALA A 24 3.58 -0.25 13.67
CA ALA A 24 3.42 -1.69 13.43
C ALA A 24 3.72 -2.07 11.98
N VAL A 25 3.24 -1.28 11.01
CA VAL A 25 3.54 -1.47 9.58
C VAL A 25 5.04 -1.39 9.32
N LEU A 26 5.71 -0.32 9.79
CA LEU A 26 7.14 -0.12 9.55
C LEU A 26 8.00 -1.19 10.25
N ILE A 27 7.66 -1.52 11.50
CA ILE A 27 8.36 -2.57 12.26
C ILE A 27 8.18 -3.92 11.59
N PHE A 28 6.96 -4.27 11.16
CA PHE A 28 6.73 -5.52 10.44
C PHE A 28 7.53 -5.59 9.15
N PHE A 29 7.57 -4.51 8.36
CA PHE A 29 8.36 -4.45 7.14
C PHE A 29 9.86 -4.70 7.39
N VAL A 30 10.43 -4.03 8.41
CA VAL A 30 11.84 -4.20 8.79
C VAL A 30 12.08 -5.62 9.29
N LEU A 31 11.28 -6.10 10.25
CA LEU A 31 11.45 -7.44 10.82
C LEU A 31 11.29 -8.53 9.76
N ALA A 32 10.26 -8.46 8.91
CA ALA A 32 10.06 -9.42 7.84
C ALA A 32 11.28 -9.47 6.92
N THR A 33 11.80 -8.30 6.50
CA THR A 33 12.98 -8.23 5.64
C THR A 33 14.25 -8.77 6.32
N VAL A 34 14.44 -8.45 7.61
CA VAL A 34 15.58 -8.94 8.41
C VAL A 34 15.53 -10.44 8.61
N LEU A 35 14.36 -11.05 8.72
CA LEU A 35 14.22 -12.50 8.92
C LEU A 35 14.60 -13.33 7.68
N PHE A 36 14.53 -12.77 6.47
CA PHE A 36 14.86 -13.51 5.24
C PHE A 36 16.31 -14.02 5.19
N PRO A 37 17.35 -13.19 5.46
CA PRO A 37 18.73 -13.66 5.59
C PRO A 37 18.92 -14.81 6.59
N PHE A 38 18.18 -14.83 7.70
CA PHE A 38 18.26 -15.92 8.68
C PHE A 38 17.62 -17.22 8.18
N GLY A 39 16.57 -17.13 7.35
CA GLY A 39 15.90 -18.30 6.78
C GLY A 39 16.63 -18.91 5.58
N ILE A 40 17.30 -18.09 4.76
CA ILE A 40 17.96 -18.52 3.52
C ILE A 40 19.46 -18.76 3.71
N GLY A 41 20.09 -18.03 4.63
CA GLY A 41 21.54 -18.02 4.84
C GLY A 41 22.19 -16.74 4.28
N PRO A 42 23.36 -16.33 4.80
CA PRO A 42 23.97 -15.02 4.54
C PRO A 42 24.72 -14.92 3.20
N GLU A 43 24.38 -15.75 2.21
CA GLU A 43 25.05 -15.74 0.90
C GLU A 43 24.68 -14.49 0.09
N ALA A 44 25.62 -13.55 0.01
CA ALA A 44 25.46 -12.24 -0.61
C ALA A 44 24.84 -12.26 -2.03
N ASN A 45 25.21 -13.24 -2.86
CA ASN A 45 24.67 -13.40 -4.21
C ASN A 45 23.20 -13.83 -4.21
N ILE A 46 22.81 -14.70 -3.28
CA ILE A 46 21.41 -15.12 -3.13
C ILE A 46 20.57 -13.97 -2.62
N LEU A 47 21.04 -13.27 -1.58
CA LEU A 47 20.36 -12.10 -1.01
C LEU A 47 20.12 -11.03 -2.07
N ALA A 48 21.15 -10.69 -2.85
CA ALA A 48 21.06 -9.71 -3.93
C ALA A 48 19.95 -10.10 -4.92
N ARG A 49 19.93 -11.37 -5.35
CA ARG A 49 18.98 -11.86 -6.36
C ARG A 49 17.52 -11.84 -5.89
N ILE A 50 17.26 -12.03 -4.60
CA ILE A 50 15.90 -12.04 -4.05
C ILE A 50 15.46 -10.67 -3.52
N ALA A 51 16.39 -9.72 -3.39
CA ALA A 51 16.16 -8.44 -2.73
C ALA A 51 14.93 -7.68 -3.26
N PRO A 52 14.70 -7.57 -4.59
CA PRO A 52 13.50 -6.89 -5.10
C PRO A 52 12.20 -7.53 -4.61
N GLY A 53 12.11 -8.85 -4.72
CA GLY A 53 10.93 -9.60 -4.29
C GLY A 53 10.70 -9.50 -2.80
N VAL A 54 11.75 -9.68 -1.99
CA VAL A 54 11.65 -9.62 -0.52
C VAL A 54 11.17 -8.25 -0.06
N VAL A 55 11.77 -7.16 -0.54
CA VAL A 55 11.40 -5.80 -0.15
C VAL A 55 9.94 -5.50 -0.52
N LEU A 56 9.54 -5.82 -1.75
CA LEU A 56 8.18 -5.49 -2.22
C LEU A 56 7.11 -6.35 -1.56
N VAL A 57 7.36 -7.65 -1.35
CA VAL A 57 6.43 -8.54 -0.65
C VAL A 57 6.33 -8.17 0.82
N ALA A 58 7.45 -7.87 1.49
CA ALA A 58 7.43 -7.41 2.88
C ALA A 58 6.64 -6.10 3.02
N ALA A 59 6.82 -5.15 2.09
CA ALA A 59 6.05 -3.90 2.09
C ALA A 59 4.55 -4.13 1.85
N LEU A 60 4.19 -5.06 0.96
CA LEU A 60 2.80 -5.43 0.73
C LEU A 60 2.15 -6.03 1.98
N LEU A 61 2.80 -7.02 2.59
CA LEU A 61 2.31 -7.70 3.79
C LEU A 61 2.21 -6.74 4.97
N ALA A 62 3.18 -5.82 5.10
CA ALA A 62 3.13 -4.75 6.07
C ALA A 62 1.89 -3.86 5.86
N ALA A 63 1.62 -3.45 4.62
CA ALA A 63 0.47 -2.62 4.29
C ALA A 63 -0.88 -3.32 4.58
N MET A 64 -0.96 -4.65 4.48
CA MET A 64 -2.18 -5.38 4.85
C MET A 64 -2.63 -5.15 6.30
N LEU A 65 -1.68 -4.91 7.22
CA LEU A 65 -1.98 -4.65 8.64
C LEU A 65 -2.78 -3.36 8.85
N SER A 66 -2.54 -2.33 8.03
CA SER A 66 -3.21 -1.03 8.16
C SER A 66 -4.44 -0.88 7.27
N LEU A 67 -4.53 -1.63 6.17
CA LEU A 67 -5.65 -1.52 5.21
C LEU A 67 -7.01 -1.86 5.83
N GLU A 68 -7.07 -2.85 6.74
CA GLU A 68 -8.32 -3.23 7.42
C GLU A 68 -8.93 -2.05 8.19
N ARG A 69 -8.10 -1.17 8.75
CA ARG A 69 -8.53 -0.07 9.61
C ARG A 69 -8.96 1.19 8.84
N ILE A 70 -8.78 1.26 7.51
CA ILE A 70 -9.06 2.47 6.72
C ILE A 70 -10.50 2.97 6.89
N PHE A 71 -11.46 2.03 6.91
CA PHE A 71 -12.90 2.32 7.07
C PHE A 71 -13.51 1.69 8.31
N ALA A 72 -12.93 0.59 8.83
CA ALA A 72 -13.50 -0.13 9.96
C ALA A 72 -13.66 0.76 11.20
N ALA A 73 -12.67 1.63 11.48
CA ALA A 73 -12.73 2.52 12.64
C ALA A 73 -13.90 3.52 12.57
N ASP A 74 -14.11 4.18 11.43
CA ASP A 74 -15.24 5.11 11.26
C ASP A 74 -16.58 4.38 11.14
N PHE A 75 -16.59 3.12 10.70
CA PHE A 75 -17.81 2.30 10.63
C PHE A 75 -18.25 1.83 12.02
N GLU A 76 -17.30 1.39 12.86
CA GLU A 76 -17.58 0.93 14.22
C GLU A 76 -18.06 2.05 15.15
N ASP A 77 -17.60 3.29 14.95
CA ASP A 77 -17.99 4.46 15.77
C ASP A 77 -19.14 5.30 15.19
N GLY A 78 -19.68 4.91 14.02
CA GLY A 78 -20.77 5.60 13.33
C GLY A 78 -20.37 6.89 12.59
N SER A 79 -19.07 7.20 12.52
CA SER A 79 -18.57 8.38 11.81
C SER A 79 -18.73 8.25 10.29
N LEU A 80 -18.74 7.04 9.75
CA LEU A 80 -18.85 6.81 8.31
C LEU A 80 -20.20 7.29 7.77
N GLU A 81 -21.27 7.05 8.53
CA GLU A 81 -22.63 7.54 8.24
C GLU A 81 -22.67 9.06 8.23
N LEU A 82 -22.01 9.70 9.20
CA LEU A 82 -21.90 11.15 9.26
C LEU A 82 -21.10 11.72 8.08
N LEU A 83 -20.04 11.02 7.64
CA LEU A 83 -19.26 11.41 6.46
C LEU A 83 -20.09 11.32 5.17
N ALA A 84 -21.00 10.35 5.05
CA ALA A 84 -21.87 10.23 3.88
C ALA A 84 -22.94 11.33 3.79
N LEU A 85 -23.33 11.92 4.93
CA LEU A 85 -24.26 13.05 4.97
C LEU A 85 -23.60 14.39 4.59
N LEU A 86 -22.27 14.44 4.54
CA LEU A 86 -21.56 15.64 4.12
C LEU A 86 -21.81 15.92 2.63
N PRO A 87 -21.78 17.20 2.21
CA PRO A 87 -21.89 17.58 0.80
C PRO A 87 -20.56 17.35 0.05
N ILE A 88 -20.05 16.12 0.12
CA ILE A 88 -18.82 15.62 -0.51
C ILE A 88 -19.12 14.19 -1.01
N PRO A 89 -18.81 13.86 -2.26
CA PRO A 89 -19.01 12.49 -2.76
C PRO A 89 -18.17 11.48 -1.98
N LEU A 90 -18.72 10.30 -1.72
CA LEU A 90 -18.02 9.21 -1.01
C LEU A 90 -16.75 8.78 -1.75
N GLU A 91 -16.73 8.91 -3.06
CA GLU A 91 -15.57 8.72 -3.93
C GLU A 91 -14.40 9.65 -3.52
N ALA A 92 -14.70 10.91 -3.19
CA ALA A 92 -13.71 11.86 -2.68
C ALA A 92 -13.28 11.55 -1.23
N THR A 93 -14.21 11.06 -0.40
CA THR A 93 -13.89 10.61 0.97
C THR A 93 -12.93 9.41 0.93
N MET A 94 -13.18 8.43 0.06
CA MET A 94 -12.28 7.31 -0.14
C MET A 94 -10.90 7.77 -0.62
N LEU A 95 -10.83 8.66 -1.61
CA LEU A 95 -9.54 9.18 -2.09
C LEU A 95 -8.77 9.90 -0.98
N ALA A 96 -9.45 10.69 -0.16
CA ALA A 96 -8.81 11.38 0.97
C ALA A 96 -8.22 10.38 1.98
N LYS A 97 -8.97 9.31 2.29
CA LYS A 97 -8.54 8.23 3.17
C LYS A 97 -7.38 7.43 2.61
N ALA A 98 -7.45 7.03 1.34
CA ALA A 98 -6.37 6.30 0.66
C ALA A 98 -5.09 7.13 0.58
N LEU A 99 -5.20 8.45 0.34
CA LEU A 99 -4.05 9.35 0.33
C LEU A 99 -3.43 9.50 1.72
N ALA A 100 -4.26 9.69 2.76
CA ALA A 100 -3.77 9.77 4.13
C ALA A 100 -3.12 8.46 4.59
N HIS A 101 -3.69 7.31 4.23
CA HIS A 101 -3.08 6.01 4.43
C HIS A 101 -1.71 5.93 3.75
N TRP A 102 -1.63 6.24 2.44
CA TRP A 102 -0.36 6.20 1.71
C TRP A 102 0.72 7.11 2.32
N LEU A 103 0.36 8.32 2.76
CA LEU A 103 1.31 9.25 3.39
C LEU A 103 1.80 8.77 4.76
N THR A 104 0.97 8.03 5.50
CA THR A 104 1.27 7.61 6.87
C THR A 104 1.94 6.23 6.93
N THR A 105 1.73 5.38 5.93
CA THR A 105 2.30 4.01 5.88
C THR A 105 3.19 3.80 4.66
N GLY A 106 2.69 4.07 3.46
CA GLY A 106 3.41 3.86 2.21
C GLY A 106 4.67 4.71 2.06
N LEU A 107 4.61 5.99 2.43
CA LEU A 107 5.76 6.90 2.36
C LEU A 107 6.89 6.49 3.33
N PRO A 108 6.64 6.17 4.61
CA PRO A 108 7.65 5.57 5.48
C PRO A 108 8.27 4.29 4.92
N LEU A 109 7.46 3.39 4.33
CA LEU A 109 7.98 2.17 3.69
C LEU A 109 8.90 2.50 2.51
N LEU A 110 8.50 3.45 1.65
CA LEU A 110 9.31 3.93 0.53
C LEU A 110 10.67 4.48 1.00
N VAL A 111 10.68 5.25 2.09
CA VAL A 111 11.91 5.83 2.66
C VAL A 111 12.79 4.75 3.29
N ALA A 112 12.21 3.73 3.91
CA ALA A 112 12.95 2.64 4.54
C ALA A 112 13.46 1.59 3.54
N ALA A 113 12.87 1.48 2.35
CA ALA A 113 13.18 0.43 1.39
C ALA A 113 14.64 0.42 0.88
N PRO A 114 15.30 1.55 0.59
CA PRO A 114 16.72 1.56 0.24
C PRO A 114 17.59 0.96 1.34
N LEU A 115 17.28 1.21 2.62
CA LEU A 115 18.00 0.62 3.73
C LEU A 115 17.87 -0.91 3.74
N MET A 116 16.67 -1.42 3.43
CA MET A 116 16.44 -2.86 3.28
C MET A 116 17.17 -3.43 2.05
N GLY A 117 17.31 -2.66 0.96
CA GLY A 117 18.14 -3.03 -0.19
C GLY A 117 19.61 -3.22 0.18
N VAL A 118 20.18 -2.32 1.00
CA VAL A 118 21.55 -2.48 1.53
C VAL A 118 21.68 -3.75 2.36
N LEU A 119 20.72 -4.01 3.27
CA LEU A 119 20.70 -5.21 4.09
C LEU A 119 20.73 -6.50 3.26
N LEU A 120 20.06 -6.50 2.10
CA LEU A 120 19.99 -7.64 1.18
C LEU A 120 21.09 -7.61 0.11
N ASN A 121 22.14 -6.80 0.28
CA ASN A 121 23.26 -6.71 -0.65
C ASN A 121 22.81 -6.42 -2.11
N MET A 122 21.79 -5.57 -2.28
CA MET A 122 21.28 -5.18 -3.59
C MET A 122 22.33 -4.35 -4.35
N PRO A 123 22.57 -4.61 -5.65
CA PRO A 123 23.45 -3.78 -6.48
C PRO A 123 22.94 -2.34 -6.62
N GLU A 124 23.87 -1.39 -6.80
CA GLU A 124 23.56 0.05 -6.93
C GLU A 124 22.55 0.36 -8.06
N SER A 125 22.55 -0.43 -9.14
CA SER A 125 21.62 -0.28 -10.26
C SER A 125 20.14 -0.53 -9.88
N GLY A 126 19.88 -1.26 -8.79
CA GLY A 126 18.53 -1.59 -8.33
C GLY A 126 17.83 -0.47 -7.55
N TYR A 127 18.57 0.47 -6.95
CA TYR A 127 17.99 1.45 -6.00
C TYR A 127 17.05 2.47 -6.66
N ALA A 128 17.45 3.06 -7.79
CA ALA A 128 16.60 4.05 -8.45
C ALA A 128 15.28 3.44 -8.97
N PRO A 129 15.29 2.26 -9.63
CA PRO A 129 14.09 1.52 -9.97
C PRO A 129 13.28 1.10 -8.75
N LEU A 130 13.90 0.71 -7.64
CA LEU A 130 13.20 0.33 -6.42
C LEU A 130 12.37 1.50 -5.87
N ILE A 131 12.99 2.68 -5.75
CA ILE A 131 12.31 3.90 -5.29
C ILE A 131 11.18 4.27 -6.25
N ALA A 132 11.43 4.26 -7.57
CA ALA A 132 10.40 4.57 -8.56
C ALA A 132 9.24 3.57 -8.54
N ALA A 133 9.55 2.27 -8.47
CA ALA A 133 8.56 1.20 -8.42
C ALA A 133 7.72 1.30 -7.14
N MET A 134 8.34 1.54 -5.98
CA MET A 134 7.60 1.71 -4.73
C MET A 134 6.75 2.98 -4.70
N ALA A 135 7.23 4.09 -5.29
CA ALA A 135 6.45 5.32 -5.41
C ALA A 135 5.18 5.13 -6.25
N LEU A 136 5.18 4.18 -7.19
CA LEU A 136 4.00 3.85 -8.01
C LEU A 136 3.15 2.71 -7.40
N ALA A 137 3.81 1.68 -6.85
CA ALA A 137 3.16 0.50 -6.30
C ALA A 137 2.44 0.80 -4.98
N THR A 138 3.08 1.50 -4.03
CA THR A 138 2.49 1.76 -2.70
C THR A 138 1.18 2.59 -2.73
N PRO A 139 1.00 3.63 -3.56
CA PRO A 139 -0.30 4.28 -3.69
C PRO A 139 -1.32 3.39 -4.41
N THR A 140 -0.89 2.58 -5.38
CA THR A 140 -1.75 1.58 -6.04
C THR A 140 -2.28 0.55 -5.05
N VAL A 141 -1.41 0.06 -4.16
CA VAL A 141 -1.77 -0.84 -3.05
C VAL A 141 -2.78 -0.18 -2.11
N SER A 142 -2.61 1.09 -1.79
CA SER A 142 -3.56 1.83 -0.93
C SER A 142 -4.94 1.98 -1.58
N LEU A 143 -4.98 2.28 -2.89
CA LEU A 143 -6.23 2.44 -3.64
C LEU A 143 -6.99 1.11 -3.79
N ILE A 144 -6.31 0.05 -4.23
CA ILE A 144 -6.92 -1.28 -4.39
C ILE A 144 -7.28 -1.87 -3.02
N GLY A 145 -6.41 -1.68 -2.03
CA GLY A 145 -6.64 -2.11 -0.65
C GLY A 145 -7.85 -1.43 -0.03
N ALA A 146 -8.08 -0.15 -0.30
CA ALA A 146 -9.28 0.56 0.12
C ALA A 146 -10.56 0.00 -0.54
N VAL A 147 -10.51 -0.45 -1.79
CA VAL A 147 -11.64 -1.18 -2.41
C VAL A 147 -11.95 -2.45 -1.64
N GLY A 148 -10.92 -3.27 -1.37
CA GLY A 148 -11.09 -4.47 -0.57
C GLY A 148 -11.66 -4.17 0.82
N ALA A 149 -11.11 -3.17 1.51
CA ALA A 149 -11.54 -2.78 2.85
C ALA A 149 -13.00 -2.33 2.86
N SER A 150 -13.43 -1.58 1.83
CA SER A 150 -14.83 -1.18 1.70
C SER A 150 -15.79 -2.34 1.41
N LEU A 151 -15.34 -3.38 0.70
CA LEU A 151 -16.16 -4.54 0.36
C LEU A 151 -16.36 -5.53 1.51
N VAL A 152 -15.44 -5.54 2.48
CA VAL A 152 -15.48 -6.45 3.65
C VAL A 152 -15.95 -5.77 4.93
N LEU A 153 -16.40 -4.51 4.85
CA LEU A 153 -17.02 -3.79 5.97
C LEU A 153 -18.19 -4.58 6.55
N GLY A 154 -18.26 -4.64 7.88
CA GLY A 154 -19.30 -5.38 8.61
C GLY A 154 -19.18 -6.91 8.57
N ALA A 155 -18.24 -7.48 7.80
CA ALA A 155 -18.06 -8.92 7.73
C ALA A 155 -17.34 -9.48 8.97
N ARG A 156 -17.76 -10.67 9.43
CA ARG A 156 -17.02 -11.41 10.46
C ARG A 156 -15.68 -11.84 9.89
N ARG A 157 -14.57 -11.46 10.53
CA ARG A 157 -13.18 -11.69 10.10
C ARG A 157 -12.78 -10.89 8.83
N GLY A 158 -13.16 -9.61 8.78
CA GLY A 158 -12.85 -8.67 7.70
C GLY A 158 -11.41 -8.73 7.20
N GLY A 159 -10.41 -8.75 8.09
CA GLY A 159 -8.99 -8.83 7.71
C GLY A 159 -8.60 -10.07 6.89
N VAL A 160 -9.19 -11.24 7.15
CA VAL A 160 -8.90 -12.45 6.36
C VAL A 160 -9.53 -12.34 4.97
N LEU A 161 -10.77 -11.86 4.89
CA LEU A 161 -11.47 -11.64 3.63
C LEU A 161 -10.76 -10.58 2.78
N LEU A 162 -10.27 -9.52 3.43
CA LEU A 162 -9.48 -8.47 2.81
C LEU A 162 -8.25 -9.06 2.12
N CYS A 163 -7.45 -9.85 2.84
CA CYS A 163 -6.27 -10.50 2.28
C CYS A 163 -6.62 -11.43 1.10
N LEU A 164 -7.64 -12.27 1.25
CA LEU A 164 -8.07 -13.20 0.18
C LEU A 164 -8.50 -12.46 -1.10
N LEU A 165 -9.17 -11.33 -0.95
CA LEU A 165 -9.66 -10.53 -2.07
C LEU A 165 -8.56 -9.70 -2.71
N VAL A 166 -7.74 -9.02 -1.89
CA VAL A 166 -6.82 -7.98 -2.34
C VAL A 166 -5.49 -8.54 -2.82
N LEU A 167 -4.94 -9.59 -2.19
CA LEU A 167 -3.64 -10.14 -2.59
C LEU A 167 -3.60 -10.51 -4.09
N PRO A 168 -4.56 -11.28 -4.64
CA PRO A 168 -4.55 -11.64 -6.05
C PRO A 168 -4.55 -10.43 -6.99
N LEU A 169 -5.28 -9.37 -6.64
CA LEU A 169 -5.32 -8.13 -7.41
C LEU A 169 -4.00 -7.35 -7.35
N LEU A 170 -3.22 -7.53 -6.28
CA LEU A 170 -1.93 -6.87 -6.07
C LEU A 170 -0.73 -7.65 -6.63
N ILE A 171 -0.90 -8.94 -6.96
CA ILE A 171 0.15 -9.75 -7.60
C ILE A 171 0.70 -9.07 -8.86
N PRO A 172 -0.11 -8.56 -9.82
CA PRO A 172 0.41 -7.87 -10.99
C PRO A 172 1.28 -6.65 -10.63
N VAL A 173 0.86 -5.87 -9.63
CA VAL A 173 1.63 -4.71 -9.15
C VAL A 173 2.99 -5.14 -8.63
N LEU A 174 3.04 -6.24 -7.85
CA LEU A 174 4.30 -6.80 -7.37
C LEU A 174 5.19 -7.32 -8.50
N ILE A 175 4.62 -8.02 -9.49
CA ILE A 175 5.37 -8.57 -10.62
C ILE A 175 6.08 -7.45 -11.38
N PHE A 176 5.38 -6.37 -11.73
CA PHE A 176 6.00 -5.27 -12.46
C PHE A 176 6.94 -4.44 -11.58
N ALA A 177 6.65 -4.30 -10.28
CA ALA A 177 7.55 -3.62 -9.36
C ALA A 177 8.88 -4.36 -9.19
N ALA A 178 8.84 -5.68 -8.95
CA ALA A 178 10.05 -6.50 -8.83
C ALA A 178 10.79 -6.56 -10.17
N GLY A 179 10.05 -6.77 -11.26
CA GLY A 179 10.59 -6.81 -12.62
C GLY A 179 11.30 -5.52 -13.03
N ALA A 180 10.86 -4.36 -12.57
CA ALA A 180 11.55 -3.08 -12.83
C ALA A 180 12.96 -3.07 -12.22
N VAL A 181 13.10 -3.59 -11.00
CA VAL A 181 14.37 -3.65 -10.28
C VAL A 181 15.25 -4.77 -10.84
N ASP A 182 14.70 -5.95 -11.06
CA ASP A 182 15.40 -7.10 -11.65
C ASP A 182 15.97 -6.75 -13.03
N ALA A 183 15.20 -6.07 -13.88
CA ALA A 183 15.65 -5.64 -15.19
C ALA A 183 16.88 -4.72 -15.10
N ALA A 184 16.86 -3.75 -14.19
CA ALA A 184 17.99 -2.84 -13.99
C ALA A 184 19.21 -3.52 -13.39
N MET A 185 19.01 -4.46 -12.46
CA MET A 185 20.09 -5.28 -11.90
C MET A 185 20.76 -6.15 -12.97
N ALA A 186 19.99 -6.60 -13.97
CA ALA A 186 20.48 -7.34 -15.13
C ALA A 186 21.04 -6.45 -16.26
N GLY A 187 21.10 -5.12 -16.09
CA GLY A 187 21.62 -4.18 -17.08
C GLY A 187 20.63 -3.78 -18.18
N PHE A 188 19.35 -4.14 -18.06
CA PHE A 188 18.27 -3.74 -18.95
C PHE A 188 17.52 -2.49 -18.44
N GLY A 189 16.67 -1.91 -19.28
CA GLY A 189 15.89 -0.73 -18.92
C GLY A 189 14.65 -1.04 -18.07
N ALA A 190 14.49 -0.35 -16.93
CA ALA A 190 13.31 -0.48 -16.07
C ALA A 190 12.02 0.19 -16.61
N ARG A 191 12.14 1.01 -17.66
CA ARG A 191 11.08 1.93 -18.13
C ARG A 191 9.77 1.23 -18.45
N GLN A 192 9.80 0.08 -19.11
CA GLN A 192 8.57 -0.62 -19.53
C GLN A 192 7.74 -1.06 -18.33
N HIS A 193 8.40 -1.65 -17.32
CA HIS A 193 7.75 -2.06 -16.08
C HIS A 193 7.17 -0.85 -15.32
N LEU A 194 7.93 0.25 -15.23
CA LEU A 194 7.47 1.49 -14.59
C LEU A 194 6.28 2.12 -15.32
N LEU A 195 6.23 2.06 -16.65
CA LEU A 195 5.09 2.57 -17.43
C LEU A 195 3.82 1.73 -17.16
N VAL A 196 3.95 0.41 -17.05
CA VAL A 196 2.83 -0.46 -16.69
C VAL A 196 2.35 -0.16 -15.27
N LEU A 197 3.25 0.00 -14.30
CA LEU A 197 2.89 0.42 -12.94
C LEU A 197 2.20 1.79 -12.91
N GLY A 198 2.68 2.75 -13.70
CA GLY A 198 2.04 4.05 -13.87
C GLY A 198 0.64 3.91 -14.45
N GLY A 199 0.45 3.04 -15.44
CA GLY A 199 -0.86 2.72 -16.00
C GLY A 199 -1.80 2.09 -14.97
N MET A 200 -1.30 1.15 -14.15
CA MET A 200 -2.06 0.55 -13.05
C MET A 200 -2.47 1.59 -12.00
N LEU A 201 -1.56 2.49 -11.62
CA LEU A 201 -1.85 3.58 -10.69
C LEU A 201 -2.92 4.53 -11.23
N LEU A 202 -2.79 4.96 -12.50
CA LEU A 202 -3.78 5.82 -13.14
C LEU A 202 -5.14 5.13 -13.27
N GLY A 203 -5.15 3.84 -13.65
CA GLY A 203 -6.37 3.03 -13.67
C GLY A 203 -7.02 2.91 -12.29
N ALA A 204 -6.22 2.65 -11.25
CA ALA A 204 -6.69 2.58 -9.87
C ALA A 204 -7.23 3.93 -9.38
N LEU A 205 -6.56 5.05 -9.70
CA LEU A 205 -7.01 6.39 -9.35
C LEU A 205 -8.39 6.72 -9.93
N VAL A 206 -8.71 6.19 -11.10
CA VAL A 206 -10.01 6.40 -11.74
C VAL A 206 -11.05 5.39 -11.26
N LEU A 207 -10.71 4.10 -11.16
CA LEU A 207 -11.69 3.03 -10.91
C LEU A 207 -11.97 2.80 -9.42
N CYS A 208 -10.94 2.84 -8.57
CA CYS A 208 -11.07 2.51 -7.15
C CYS A 208 -12.01 3.45 -6.38
N PRO A 209 -12.03 4.79 -6.62
CA PRO A 209 -12.95 5.67 -5.92
C PRO A 209 -14.41 5.32 -6.15
N TRP A 210 -14.77 4.94 -7.39
CA TRP A 210 -16.12 4.57 -7.76
C TRP A 210 -16.50 3.21 -7.17
N ALA A 211 -15.60 2.22 -7.26
CA ALA A 211 -15.82 0.90 -6.69
C ALA A 211 -16.02 0.96 -5.16
N SER A 212 -15.13 1.67 -4.46
CA SER A 212 -15.27 1.88 -3.02
C SER A 212 -16.48 2.73 -2.67
N GLY A 213 -16.77 3.80 -3.41
CA GLY A 213 -17.94 4.64 -3.15
C GLY A 213 -19.25 3.85 -3.23
N ALA A 214 -19.37 2.94 -4.20
CA ALA A 214 -20.50 2.03 -4.29
C ALA A 214 -20.54 1.01 -3.13
N ALA A 215 -19.40 0.40 -2.79
CA ALA A 215 -19.31 -0.54 -1.68
C ALA A 215 -19.64 0.10 -0.31
N LEU A 216 -19.17 1.33 -0.08
CA LEU A 216 -19.46 2.09 1.15
C LEU A 216 -20.94 2.42 1.27
N ARG A 217 -21.60 2.83 0.16
CA ARG A 217 -23.06 3.04 0.15
C ARG A 217 -23.81 1.77 0.54
N GLN A 218 -23.45 0.65 -0.08
CA GLN A 218 -24.09 -0.64 0.20
C GLN A 218 -23.86 -1.12 1.63
N ALA A 219 -22.69 -0.86 2.21
CA ALA A 219 -22.38 -1.27 3.59
C ALA A 219 -23.18 -0.48 4.64
N MET A 220 -23.72 0.68 4.28
CA MET A 220 -24.50 1.56 5.15
C MET A 220 -26.02 1.44 4.97
N GLU A 221 -26.48 0.68 3.97
CA GLU A 221 -27.89 0.34 3.75
C GLU A 221 -28.31 -0.85 4.62
#